data_AF-A0A2A4UIG8-F1
#
_entry.id   AF-A0A2A4UIG8-F1
#
_cell.length_a   1.000
_cell.length_b   1.000
_cell.length_c   1.000
_cell.angle_alpha   90.00
_cell.angle_beta   90.00
_cell.angle_gamma   90.00
#
_symmetry.space_group_name_H-M   'P 1'
#
loop_
_entity.id
_entity.type
_entity.pdbx_description
1 polymer ?
#
loop_
_entity_poly.entity_id
_entity_poly.type
_entity_poly.pdbx_seq_one_letter_code
_entity_poly.pdbx_strand_id
1 'polypeptide(L)' 'FTFDNGEVVQDNFPDYVPLRMSDMPKIEVHIITSSENPTGVGEPGVPPLAPALGNAIYQVSSERITALPFAENGVTFV' A
#
# COMPACT_ATOMS: atom_id res chain seq x y z
N PHE A 1 -10.83 -1.37 -6.67
CA PHE A 1 -12.21 -1.86 -6.80
C PHE A 1 -12.61 -1.64 -8.23
N THR A 2 -13.00 -2.71 -8.90
CA THR A 2 -13.44 -2.64 -10.29
C THR A 2 -14.97 -2.59 -10.27
N PHE A 3 -15.51 -1.60 -10.96
CA PHE A 3 -16.95 -1.45 -11.13
C PHE A 3 -17.33 -1.79 -12.57
N ASP A 4 -18.39 -2.56 -12.76
CA ASP A 4 -19.01 -2.80 -14.06
C ASP A 4 -20.50 -2.43 -13.96
N ASN A 5 -20.97 -1.60 -14.89
CA ASN A 5 -22.34 -1.04 -14.88
C ASN A 5 -22.78 -0.43 -13.54
N GLY A 6 -21.82 0.10 -12.76
CA GLY A 6 -22.08 0.72 -11.45
C GLY A 6 -22.10 -0.26 -10.27
N GLU A 7 -21.88 -1.55 -10.51
CA GLU A 7 -21.83 -2.59 -9.49
C GLU A 7 -20.38 -3.01 -9.22
N VAL A 8 -20.06 -3.32 -7.96
CA VAL A 8 -18.75 -3.86 -7.58
C VAL A 8 -18.63 -5.28 -8.15
N VAL A 9 -17.55 -5.55 -8.86
CA VAL A 9 -17.34 -6.87 -9.50
C VAL A 9 -16.81 -7.92 -8.50
N GLN A 10 -16.22 -7.50 -7.38
CA GLN A 10 -15.69 -8.39 -6.34
C GLN A 10 -16.76 -8.68 -5.28
N ASP A 11 -16.99 -9.96 -4.97
CA ASP A 11 -17.98 -10.44 -4.01
C ASP A 11 -17.41 -10.74 -2.61
N ASN A 12 -16.16 -11.22 -2.48
CA ASN A 12 -15.57 -11.62 -1.20
C ASN A 12 -14.01 -11.64 -1.19
N PHE A 13 -13.39 -12.33 -0.24
CA PHE A 13 -11.92 -12.45 -0.11
C PHE A 13 -11.19 -13.34 -1.14
N PRO A 14 -11.84 -14.26 -1.87
CA PRO A 14 -11.20 -14.96 -2.97
C PRO A 14 -10.90 -14.06 -4.18
N ASP A 15 -11.70 -13.01 -4.39
CA ASP A 15 -11.67 -12.11 -5.54
C ASP A 15 -11.37 -10.64 -5.19
N TYR A 16 -11.41 -10.27 -3.91
CA TYR A 16 -10.71 -9.12 -3.34
C TYR A 16 -9.61 -9.61 -2.39
N VAL A 17 -8.35 -9.50 -2.81
CA VAL A 17 -7.22 -10.06 -2.05
C VAL A 17 -6.60 -8.99 -1.15
N PRO A 18 -6.88 -8.97 0.16
CA PRO A 18 -6.06 -8.20 1.11
C PRO A 18 -4.69 -8.87 1.29
N LEU A 19 -3.72 -8.10 1.78
CA LEU A 19 -2.43 -8.65 2.23
C LEU A 19 -2.66 -9.79 3.22
N ARG A 20 -1.95 -10.90 3.01
CA ARG A 20 -1.95 -12.06 3.93
C ARG A 20 -0.70 -12.02 4.80
N MET A 21 -0.71 -12.83 5.86
CA MET A 21 0.45 -12.95 6.76
C MET A 21 1.73 -13.40 6.04
N SER A 22 1.61 -14.17 4.95
CA SER A 22 2.72 -14.59 4.10
C SER A 22 3.40 -13.42 3.36
N ASP A 23 2.64 -12.36 3.10
CA ASP A 23 3.06 -11.25 2.25
C ASP A 23 3.70 -10.12 3.09
N MET A 24 3.68 -10.28 4.42
CA MET A 24 4.16 -9.26 5.34
C MET A 24 5.69 -9.15 5.30
N PRO A 25 6.25 -7.99 4.92
CA PRO A 25 7.68 -7.77 5.04
C PRO A 25 8.08 -7.62 6.51
N LYS A 26 9.39 -7.61 6.77
CA LYS A 26 9.90 -7.14 8.06
C LYS A 26 9.55 -5.65 8.22
N ILE A 27 8.84 -5.33 9.30
CA ILE A 27 8.48 -3.95 9.65
C ILE A 27 9.30 -3.53 10.87
N GLU A 28 9.89 -2.34 10.78
CA GLU A 28 10.55 -1.67 11.91
C GLU A 28 9.77 -0.40 12.25
N VAL A 29 9.49 -0.22 13.55
CA VAL A 29 8.76 0.94 14.07
C VAL A 29 9.67 1.69 15.01
N HIS A 30 9.89 2.97 14.73
CA HIS A 30 10.67 3.87 15.55
C HIS A 30 9.77 4.92 16.19
N ILE A 31 9.77 4.99 17.52
CA ILE A 31 9.05 6.02 18.26
C ILE A 31 10.01 7.18 18.52
N ILE A 32 9.67 8.35 18.01
CA ILE A 32 10.46 9.58 18.17
C ILE A 32 9.92 10.34 19.39
N THR A 33 10.81 10.76 20.29
CA THR A 33 10.45 11.57 21.46
C THR A 33 9.90 12.93 21.01
N SER A 34 8.76 13.34 21.58
CA SER A 34 8.15 14.65 21.34
C SER A 34 7.76 15.29 22.66
N SER A 35 7.90 16.61 22.76
CA SER A 35 7.38 17.44 23.87
C SER A 35 5.96 17.96 23.62
N GLU A 36 5.43 17.75 22.42
CA GLU A 36 4.08 18.18 22.05
C GLU A 36 3.01 17.31 22.73
N ASN A 37 1.80 17.85 22.85
CA ASN A 37 0.67 17.06 23.35
C ASN A 37 0.41 15.85 22.44
N PRO A 38 0.08 14.67 22.99
CA PRO A 38 -0.23 13.49 22.20
C PRO A 38 -1.38 13.72 21.21
N THR A 39 -1.24 13.18 20.01
CA THR A 39 -2.26 13.19 18.95
C THR A 39 -2.51 11.77 18.43
N GLY A 40 -3.45 11.62 17.48
CA GLY A 40 -3.75 10.32 16.88
C GLY A 40 -2.62 9.79 16.00
N VAL A 41 -2.28 8.50 16.16
CA VAL A 41 -1.21 7.81 15.40
C VAL A 41 -1.71 6.62 14.57
N GLY A 42 -3.03 6.35 14.55
CA GLY A 42 -3.59 5.22 13.80
C GLY A 42 -3.53 5.37 12.28
N GLU A 43 -3.82 6.56 11.76
CA GLU A 43 -3.84 6.85 10.32
C GLU A 43 -2.49 7.29 9.72
N PRO A 44 -1.62 8.08 10.40
CA PRO A 44 -0.42 8.66 9.79
C PRO A 44 0.55 7.68 9.11
N GLY A 45 0.54 6.40 9.50
CA GLY A 45 1.35 5.37 8.86
C GLY A 45 0.85 4.95 7.47
N VAL A 46 -0.43 5.15 7.14
CA VAL A 46 -1.05 4.66 5.91
C VAL A 46 -0.73 5.54 4.69
N PRO A 47 -0.95 6.87 4.70
CA PRO A 47 -0.68 7.73 3.55
C PRO A 47 0.74 7.64 2.96
N PRO A 48 1.83 7.59 3.75
CA PRO A 48 3.19 7.56 3.20
C PRO A 48 3.59 6.19 2.62
N LEU A 49 2.84 5.12 2.89
CA LEU A 49 3.19 3.76 2.48
C LEU A 49 3.29 3.60 0.96
N ALA A 50 2.23 3.97 0.23
CA ALA A 50 2.17 3.83 -1.23
C ALA A 50 3.26 4.64 -1.97
N PRO A 51 3.50 5.94 -1.68
CA PRO A 51 4.56 6.68 -2.34
C PRO A 51 5.97 6.19 -1.96
N ALA A 52 6.18 5.70 -0.74
CA ALA A 52 7.45 5.08 -0.36
C ALA A 52 7.74 3.82 -1.20
N LEU A 53 6.75 2.94 -1.36
CA LEU A 53 6.86 1.77 -2.22
C LEU A 53 7.06 2.15 -3.70
N GLY A 54 6.32 3.13 -4.21
CA GLY A 54 6.47 3.64 -5.57
C GLY A 54 7.88 4.19 -5.85
N ASN A 55 8.48 4.88 -4.89
CA ASN A 55 9.87 5.34 -5.00
C ASN A 55 10.88 4.18 -4.99
N ALA A 56 10.66 3.16 -4.18
CA ALA A 56 11.50 1.96 -4.17
C ALA A 56 11.43 1.21 -5.50
N ILE A 57 10.23 1.07 -6.09
CA ILE A 57 10.03 0.48 -7.42
C ILE A 57 10.80 1.31 -8.47
N TYR A 58 10.61 2.63 -8.51
CA TYR A 58 11.34 3.50 -9.43
C TYR A 58 12.86 3.38 -9.28
N GLN A 59 13.36 3.24 -8.06
CA GLN A 59 14.80 3.10 -7.80
C GLN A 59 15.38 1.83 -8.43
N VAL A 60 14.62 0.74 -8.50
CA VAL A 60 15.10 -0.55 -9.05
C VAL A 60 14.76 -0.73 -10.54
N SER A 61 13.65 -0.17 -11.02
CA SER A 61 13.20 -0.34 -12.41
C SER A 61 13.47 0.85 -13.33
N SER A 62 13.72 2.04 -12.77
CA SER A 62 13.70 3.34 -13.49
C SER A 62 12.35 3.71 -14.12
N GLU A 63 11.29 2.94 -13.84
CA GLU A 63 9.93 3.22 -14.32
C GLU A 63 9.12 3.93 -13.24
N ARG A 64 8.49 5.06 -13.61
CA ARG A 64 7.67 5.83 -12.69
C ARG A 64 6.22 5.39 -12.81
N ILE A 65 5.73 4.67 -11.81
CA ILE A 65 4.34 4.24 -11.72
C ILE A 65 3.61 5.10 -10.69
N THR A 66 2.56 5.79 -11.14
CA THR A 66 1.79 6.74 -10.32
C THR A 66 0.35 6.32 -10.09
N ALA A 67 -0.05 5.16 -10.62
CA ALA A 67 -1.38 4.58 -10.49
C ALA A 67 -1.33 3.33 -9.60
N LEU A 68 -2.34 3.20 -8.75
CA LEU A 68 -2.57 2.03 -7.92
C LEU A 68 -3.72 1.19 -8.50
N PRO A 69 -3.75 -0.12 -8.25
CA PRO A 69 -2.71 -0.90 -7.57
C PRO A 69 -1.49 -1.14 -8.47
N PHE A 70 -0.28 -1.18 -7.91
CA PHE A 70 0.95 -1.34 -8.71
C PHE A 70 0.97 -2.63 -9.55
N ALA A 71 0.32 -3.70 -9.05
CA ALA A 71 0.21 -4.97 -9.76
C ALA A 71 -0.52 -4.88 -11.11
N GLU A 72 -1.47 -3.94 -11.23
CA GLU A 72 -2.21 -3.69 -12.48
C GLU A 72 -1.45 -2.71 -13.40
N ASN A 73 -0.34 -2.15 -12.93
CA ASN A 73 0.40 -1.07 -13.60
C ASN A 73 1.86 -1.46 -13.91
N GLY A 74 2.12 -2.75 -14.16
CA GLY A 74 3.42 -3.24 -14.65
C GLY A 74 4.38 -3.77 -13.58
N VAL A 75 3.98 -3.82 -12.31
CA VAL A 75 4.80 -4.42 -11.24
C VAL A 75 4.36 -5.85 -10.97
N THR A 76 5.29 -6.78 -10.92
CA THR A 76 5.03 -8.14 -10.42
C THR A 76 5.70 -8.30 -9.06
N PHE A 77 4.90 -8.66 -8.06
CA PHE A 77 5.40 -9.06 -6.74
C PHE A 77 5.52 -10.59 -6.72
N VAL A 78 6.63 -11.09 -6.17
CA VAL A 78 6.91 -12.53 -6.00
C VAL A 78 6.79 -12.93 -4.54
#